data_AF-A0A8S2VDT0-F1
#
_entry.id   AF-A0A8S2VDT0-F1
#
_cell.length_a   1.000
_cell.length_b   1.000
_cell.length_c   1.000
_cell.angle_alpha   90.00
_cell.angle_beta   90.00
_cell.angle_gamma   90.00
#
_symmetry.space_group_name_H-M   'P 1'
#
loop_
_entity.id
_entity.type
_entity.pdbx_description
1 polymer ?
#
loop_
_entity_poly.entity_id
_entity_poly.type
_entity_poly.pdbx_seq_one_letter_code
_entity_poly.pdbx_strand_id
1 'polypeptide(L)'
;EGENRILVQWAINNPINTNEETIAEIIKKRLSNVSGIPFIEIIREAFIAKKIIVVRRLLDTKVPVNDQIDILLILGDKNEALQRALTCGNNDLVLYVLMRIKADESPTEFMMRLEKIRSLPLSLHLQCLEEIERKKLHTDLIKKSPNEKEKIAYSCIIQRFGSPQIQNQKTELSNASKLFKEVKNDFIAHLVDDEQRLITRQDELEKKILNSLLKGLSLCATIEQLMMNNEREAEQLKKEFNMPDKRYWWIKIQVLAKKSAWSSLADFGKKPSSPIGYEPFIDICLKYGKLEEAKRYVDKSLYSSKLDEDRVPYMYAKVQ
;
A
#
# COMPACT_ATOMS: atom_id res chain seq x y z
N GLU A 1 32.08 10.83 37.66
CA GLU A 1 31.73 11.95 36.73
C GLU A 1 32.92 12.86 36.40
N GLY A 2 33.74 13.28 37.37
CA GLY A 2 34.91 14.13 37.11
C GLY A 2 35.96 13.52 36.19
N GLU A 3 36.26 12.22 36.34
CA GLU A 3 37.23 11.51 35.49
C GLU A 3 36.81 11.46 34.01
N ASN A 4 35.52 11.25 33.73
CA ASN A 4 34.99 11.24 32.36
C ASN A 4 35.14 12.62 31.69
N ARG A 5 34.90 13.72 32.43
CA ARG A 5 35.09 15.08 31.93
C ARG A 5 36.56 15.42 31.68
N ILE A 6 37.46 14.96 32.54
CA ILE A 6 38.91 15.14 32.38
C ILE A 6 39.41 14.35 31.15
N LEU A 7 38.88 13.15 30.92
CA LEU A 7 39.21 12.34 29.74
C LEU A 7 38.67 12.93 28.43
N VAL A 8 37.45 13.48 28.45
CA VAL A 8 36.88 14.23 27.33
C VAL A 8 37.71 15.49 27.05
N GLN A 9 38.03 16.28 28.08
CA GLN A 9 38.90 17.46 27.94
C GLN A 9 40.32 17.08 27.50
N TRP A 10 40.87 15.94 27.92
CA TRP A 10 42.14 15.43 27.44
C TRP A 10 42.08 15.07 25.95
N ALA A 11 41.00 14.41 25.50
CA ALA A 11 40.81 14.06 24.09
C ALA A 11 40.64 15.31 23.21
N ILE A 12 40.01 16.36 23.74
CA ILE A 12 39.84 17.66 23.09
C ILE A 12 41.18 18.44 23.06
N ASN A 13 41.92 18.46 24.17
CA ASN A 13 43.10 19.30 24.37
C ASN A 13 44.43 18.66 23.95
N ASN A 14 44.49 17.36 23.62
CA ASN A 14 45.66 16.75 23.01
C ASN A 14 45.54 16.54 21.48
N PRO A 15 45.70 17.61 20.69
CA PRO A 15 46.01 17.50 19.28
C PRO A 15 47.42 18.05 18.96
N ILE A 16 48.49 17.51 19.54
CA ILE A 16 49.86 17.95 19.20
C ILE A 16 50.51 16.93 18.24
N ASN A 17 50.54 17.28 16.95
CA ASN A 17 51.43 16.75 15.90
C ASN A 17 51.56 15.23 15.72
N THR A 18 50.45 14.49 15.69
CA THR A 18 50.46 13.07 15.30
C THR A 18 49.36 12.75 14.29
N ASN A 19 49.60 11.73 13.44
CA ASN A 19 48.68 11.28 12.39
C ASN A 19 47.24 11.08 12.93
N GLU A 20 46.22 11.51 12.19
CA GLU A 20 44.82 11.44 12.63
C GLU A 20 44.36 10.00 12.97
N GLU A 21 44.92 8.99 12.30
CA GLU A 21 44.63 7.58 12.56
C GLU A 21 45.13 7.11 13.93
N THR A 22 46.35 7.51 14.32
CA THR A 22 46.92 7.13 15.62
C THR A 22 46.19 7.81 16.76
N ILE A 23 45.71 9.04 16.56
CA ILE A 23 44.86 9.76 17.50
C ILE A 23 43.55 8.99 17.74
N ALA A 24 42.89 8.53 16.67
CA ALA A 24 41.65 7.78 16.79
C ALA A 24 41.84 6.44 17.54
N GLU A 25 42.94 5.74 17.29
CA GLU A 25 43.26 4.49 17.99
C GLU A 25 43.57 4.68 19.48
N ILE A 26 44.32 5.74 19.82
CA ILE A 26 44.63 6.08 21.21
C ILE A 26 43.34 6.42 21.97
N ILE A 27 42.46 7.21 21.35
CA ILE A 27 41.15 7.55 21.90
C ILE A 27 40.32 6.26 22.09
N LYS A 28 40.25 5.38 21.10
CA LYS A 28 39.52 4.10 21.22
C LYS A 28 40.06 3.21 22.34
N LYS A 29 41.39 3.04 22.43
CA LYS A 29 42.03 2.15 23.41
C LYS A 29 41.87 2.66 24.84
N ARG A 30 41.86 3.98 25.05
CA ARG A 30 41.66 4.57 26.38
C ARG A 30 40.20 4.60 26.80
N LEU A 31 39.30 4.89 25.86
CA LEU A 31 37.87 5.02 26.15
C LEU A 31 37.11 3.68 26.07
N SER A 32 37.72 2.60 25.55
CA SER A 32 37.13 1.25 25.58
C SER A 32 36.96 0.71 27.00
N ASN A 33 37.84 1.12 27.92
CA ASN A 33 37.93 0.61 29.29
C ASN A 33 37.08 1.39 30.29
N VAL A 34 36.42 2.46 29.85
CA VAL A 34 35.63 3.35 30.72
C VAL A 34 34.19 3.38 30.22
N SER A 35 33.25 2.99 31.08
CA SER A 35 31.81 3.00 30.78
C SER A 35 31.21 4.38 31.05
N GLY A 36 30.36 4.87 30.13
CA GLY A 36 29.59 6.10 30.34
C GLY A 36 30.23 7.39 29.83
N ILE A 37 31.18 7.31 28.89
CA ILE A 37 31.69 8.49 28.18
C ILE A 37 30.76 8.83 27.02
N PRO A 38 30.29 10.09 26.89
CA PRO A 38 29.55 10.54 25.72
C PRO A 38 30.49 10.68 24.52
N PHE A 39 30.71 9.60 23.77
CA PHE A 39 31.51 9.60 22.53
C PHE A 39 31.06 10.69 21.55
N ILE A 40 29.78 11.07 21.59
CA ILE A 40 29.21 12.13 20.76
C ILE A 40 29.83 13.51 21.02
N GLU A 41 30.21 13.84 22.26
CA GLU A 41 30.83 15.12 22.60
C GLU A 41 32.25 15.19 22.01
N ILE A 42 33.00 14.08 22.12
CA ILE A 42 34.35 13.96 21.55
C ILE A 42 34.28 14.07 20.02
N ILE A 43 33.27 13.47 19.39
CA ILE A 43 33.06 13.55 17.95
C ILE A 43 32.71 14.98 17.52
N ARG A 44 31.85 15.69 18.27
CA ARG A 44 31.50 17.09 17.98
C ARG A 44 32.72 18.00 18.04
N GLU A 45 33.58 17.83 19.04
CA GLU A 45 34.80 18.62 19.18
C GLU A 45 35.83 18.27 18.10
N ALA A 46 35.99 16.98 17.77
CA ALA A 46 36.83 16.56 16.64
C ALA A 46 36.31 17.12 15.30
N PHE A 47 34.99 17.26 15.15
CA PHE A 47 34.34 17.89 14.00
C PHE A 47 34.61 19.40 13.95
N ILE A 48 34.50 20.12 15.07
CA ILE A 48 34.87 21.55 15.17
C ILE A 48 36.35 21.75 14.82
N ALA A 49 37.21 20.84 15.27
CA ALA A 49 38.64 20.80 14.94
C ALA A 49 38.95 20.32 13.51
N LYS A 50 37.94 20.04 12.68
CA LYS A 50 38.04 19.58 11.28
C LYS A 50 38.81 18.27 11.07
N LYS A 51 38.92 17.42 12.10
CA LYS A 51 39.61 16.11 12.03
C LYS A 51 38.67 15.01 11.55
N ILE A 52 38.39 14.99 10.24
CA ILE A 52 37.36 14.13 9.63
C ILE A 52 37.69 12.64 9.79
N ILE A 53 38.96 12.24 9.72
CA ILE A 53 39.36 10.83 9.83
C ILE A 53 39.10 10.30 11.24
N VAL A 54 39.37 11.14 12.25
CA VAL A 54 39.07 10.84 13.66
C VAL A 54 37.57 10.66 13.86
N VAL A 55 36.76 11.59 13.33
CA VAL A 55 35.30 11.52 13.41
C VAL A 55 34.76 10.23 12.79
N ARG A 56 35.17 9.89 11.56
CA ARG A 56 34.75 8.64 10.90
C ARG A 56 35.10 7.40 11.71
N ARG A 57 36.32 7.37 12.25
CA ARG A 57 36.79 6.21 13.01
C ARG A 57 36.05 6.06 14.34
N LEU A 58 35.70 7.17 15.00
CA LEU A 58 34.93 7.18 16.24
C LEU A 58 33.43 6.93 16.03
N LEU A 59 32.88 7.22 14.85
CA LEU A 59 31.48 6.92 14.52
C LEU A 59 31.17 5.42 14.57
N ASP A 60 32.13 4.56 14.25
CA ASP A 60 31.97 3.11 14.31
C ASP A 60 31.94 2.55 15.75
N THR A 61 32.14 3.40 16.76
CA THR A 61 32.25 2.97 18.17
C THR A 61 31.14 3.51 19.04
N LYS A 62 30.28 2.61 19.58
CA LYS A 62 29.33 2.86 20.68
C LYS A 62 28.48 4.16 20.60
N VAL A 63 28.26 4.71 19.40
CA VAL A 63 27.33 5.83 19.15
C VAL A 63 25.99 5.25 18.68
N PRO A 64 24.83 5.75 19.14
CA PRO A 64 23.52 5.35 18.60
C PRO A 64 23.41 5.62 17.10
N VAL A 65 22.70 4.76 16.36
CA VAL A 65 22.59 4.86 14.89
C VAL A 65 21.99 6.20 14.44
N ASN A 66 21.05 6.78 15.20
CA ASN A 66 20.43 8.08 14.89
C ASN A 66 21.48 9.19 14.85
N ASP A 67 22.29 9.29 15.91
CA ASP A 67 23.34 10.31 16.02
C ASP A 67 24.43 10.08 14.97
N GLN A 68 24.76 8.83 14.64
CA GLN A 68 25.69 8.53 13.56
C GLN A 68 25.18 9.05 12.22
N ILE A 69 23.90 8.83 11.91
CA ILE A 69 23.26 9.30 10.68
C ILE A 69 23.28 10.83 10.63
N ASP A 70 22.92 11.52 11.71
CA ASP A 70 22.95 12.98 11.76
C ASP A 70 24.34 13.54 11.51
N ILE A 71 25.37 12.94 12.12
CA ILE A 71 26.77 13.36 11.92
C ILE A 71 27.21 13.09 10.47
N LEU A 72 26.86 11.94 9.89
CA LEU A 72 27.18 11.62 8.50
C LEU A 72 26.49 12.56 7.51
N LEU A 73 25.25 12.98 7.79
CA LEU A 73 24.54 13.98 7.00
C LEU A 73 25.23 15.35 7.07
N ILE A 74 25.68 15.77 8.25
CA ILE A 74 26.44 17.02 8.46
C ILE A 74 27.81 16.97 7.74
N LEU A 75 28.48 15.81 7.74
CA LEU A 75 29.73 15.58 7.02
C LEU A 75 29.57 15.56 5.49
N GLY A 76 28.33 15.51 4.98
CA GLY A 76 28.04 15.42 3.55
C GLY A 76 28.12 13.98 3.00
N ASP A 77 28.34 12.97 3.85
CA ASP A 77 28.45 11.55 3.49
C ASP A 77 27.08 10.89 3.30
N LYS A 78 26.27 11.46 2.40
CA LYS A 78 24.88 11.06 2.14
C LYS A 78 24.71 9.57 1.78
N ASN A 79 25.68 9.00 1.04
CA ASN A 79 25.69 7.59 0.66
C ASN A 79 25.77 6.66 1.88
N GLU A 80 26.72 6.96 2.77
CA GLU A 80 26.99 6.16 3.96
C GLU A 80 25.85 6.30 4.98
N ALA A 81 25.33 7.53 5.16
CA ALA A 81 24.17 7.79 6.02
C ALA A 81 22.97 6.93 5.59
N LEU A 82 22.72 6.85 4.28
CA LEU A 82 21.61 6.08 3.72
C LEU A 82 21.84 4.57 3.82
N GLN A 83 23.06 4.07 3.60
CA GLN A 83 23.38 2.65 3.82
C GLN A 83 23.21 2.24 5.28
N ARG A 84 23.62 3.09 6.24
CA ARG A 84 23.44 2.84 7.67
C ARG A 84 21.95 2.86 8.07
N ALA A 85 21.17 3.77 7.49
CA ALA A 85 19.72 3.77 7.69
C ALA A 85 19.05 2.51 7.10
N LEU A 86 19.48 2.04 5.92
CA LEU A 86 18.95 0.82 5.31
C LEU A 86 19.30 -0.43 6.12
N THR A 87 20.52 -0.50 6.66
CA THR A 87 20.96 -1.65 7.48
C THR A 87 20.32 -1.69 8.86
N CYS A 88 19.94 -0.55 9.44
CA CYS A 88 19.23 -0.53 10.71
C CYS A 88 17.77 -0.97 10.59
N GLY A 89 17.21 -1.00 9.37
CA GLY A 89 15.86 -1.46 9.09
C GLY A 89 14.75 -0.55 9.65
N ASN A 90 15.09 0.63 10.15
CA ASN A 90 14.12 1.60 10.64
C ASN A 90 13.65 2.52 9.49
N ASN A 91 12.42 2.30 9.04
CA ASN A 91 11.80 3.05 7.95
C ASN A 91 11.77 4.56 8.21
N ASP A 92 11.57 5.01 9.45
CA ASP A 92 11.52 6.42 9.79
C ASP A 92 12.88 7.10 9.62
N LEU A 93 13.97 6.40 9.96
CA LEU A 93 15.33 6.89 9.75
C LEU A 93 15.70 6.92 8.27
N VAL A 94 15.29 5.90 7.51
CA VAL A 94 15.49 5.89 6.06
C VAL A 94 14.75 7.07 5.41
N LEU A 95 13.51 7.31 5.80
CA LEU A 95 12.72 8.44 5.31
C LEU A 95 13.37 9.78 5.70
N TYR A 96 13.80 9.92 6.95
CA TYR A 96 14.49 11.12 7.44
C TYR A 96 15.73 11.45 6.58
N VAL A 97 16.60 10.46 6.34
CA VAL A 97 17.79 10.62 5.49
C VAL A 97 17.40 11.02 4.07
N LEU A 98 16.42 10.34 3.48
CA LEU A 98 15.96 10.64 2.12
C LEU A 98 15.40 12.07 2.00
N MET A 99 14.66 12.55 3.00
CA MET A 99 14.14 13.92 3.01
C MET A 99 15.25 14.95 3.16
N ARG A 100 16.28 14.68 3.98
CA ARG A 100 17.44 15.57 4.11
C ARG A 100 18.24 15.66 2.82
N ILE A 101 18.47 14.52 2.16
CA ILE A 101 19.15 14.46 0.86
C ILE A 101 18.36 15.22 -0.20
N LYS A 102 17.03 15.06 -0.24
CA LYS A 102 16.13 15.77 -1.17
C LYS A 102 16.20 17.30 -0.99
N ALA A 103 16.33 17.78 0.25
CA ALA A 103 16.45 19.22 0.50
C ALA A 103 17.75 19.80 -0.07
N ASP A 104 18.81 19.00 -0.15
CA ASP A 104 20.15 19.43 -0.54
C ASP A 104 20.50 19.12 -2.01
N GLU A 105 19.91 18.09 -2.63
CA GLU A 105 20.20 17.63 -4.01
C GLU A 105 19.15 18.10 -5.02
N SER A 106 19.53 18.16 -6.30
CA SER A 106 18.55 18.37 -7.36
C SER A 106 17.59 17.17 -7.48
N PRO A 107 16.33 17.36 -7.94
CA PRO A 107 15.38 16.26 -8.10
C PRO A 107 15.91 15.10 -8.96
N THR A 108 16.73 15.42 -9.97
CA THR A 108 17.34 14.44 -10.87
C THR A 108 18.41 13.59 -10.18
N GLU A 109 19.28 14.21 -9.39
CA GLU A 109 20.31 13.52 -8.59
C GLU A 109 19.68 12.63 -7.52
N PHE A 110 18.65 13.15 -6.84
CA PHE A 110 17.89 12.40 -5.85
C PHE A 110 17.21 11.17 -6.48
N MET A 111 16.62 11.31 -7.67
CA MET A 111 16.01 10.20 -8.39
C MET A 111 17.03 9.14 -8.80
N MET A 112 18.17 9.54 -9.36
CA MET A 112 19.27 8.61 -9.70
C MET A 112 19.78 7.84 -8.48
N ARG A 113 19.78 8.48 -7.31
CA ARG A 113 20.13 7.85 -6.03
C ARG A 113 19.08 6.84 -5.59
N LEU A 114 17.80 7.20 -5.65
CA LEU A 114 16.69 6.29 -5.36
C LEU A 114 16.70 5.06 -6.27
N GLU A 115 16.99 5.21 -7.56
CA GLU A 115 17.08 4.10 -8.54
C GLU A 115 18.17 3.08 -8.19
N LYS A 116 19.29 3.52 -7.61
CA LYS A 116 20.39 2.64 -7.19
C LYS A 116 20.03 1.77 -5.97
N ILE A 117 19.00 2.14 -5.22
CA ILE A 117 18.59 1.45 -4.00
C ILE A 117 17.51 0.42 -4.35
N ARG A 118 17.94 -0.80 -4.66
CA ARG A 118 17.02 -1.91 -4.98
C ARG A 118 16.23 -2.44 -3.79
N SER A 119 16.66 -2.17 -2.55
CA SER A 119 16.10 -2.75 -1.33
C SER A 119 15.15 -1.83 -0.56
N LEU A 120 14.77 -0.68 -1.10
CA LEU A 120 13.86 0.23 -0.41
C LEU A 120 12.44 -0.35 -0.38
N PRO A 121 11.75 -0.38 0.77
CA PRO A 121 10.35 -0.75 0.83
C PRO A 121 9.52 0.11 -0.12
N LEU A 122 8.62 -0.52 -0.87
CA LEU A 122 7.80 0.14 -1.89
C LEU A 122 6.99 1.33 -1.31
N SER A 123 6.52 1.21 -0.07
CA SER A 123 5.80 2.27 0.64
C SER A 123 6.63 3.54 0.82
N LEU A 124 7.90 3.41 1.22
CA LEU A 124 8.81 4.54 1.38
C LEU A 124 9.16 5.17 0.03
N HIS A 125 9.34 4.33 -0.98
CA HIS A 125 9.60 4.79 -2.33
C HIS A 125 8.43 5.64 -2.86
N LEU A 126 7.19 5.16 -2.68
CA LEU A 126 5.98 5.89 -3.06
C LEU A 126 5.84 7.20 -2.28
N GLN A 127 6.13 7.21 -0.97
CA GLN A 127 6.10 8.43 -0.17
C GLN A 127 7.13 9.48 -0.64
N CYS A 128 8.35 9.05 -0.98
CA CYS A 128 9.34 9.95 -1.57
C CYS A 128 8.90 10.49 -2.94
N LEU A 129 8.23 9.67 -3.75
CA LEU A 129 7.68 10.09 -5.05
C LEU A 129 6.52 11.07 -4.89
N GLU A 130 5.55 10.82 -4.01
CA GLU A 130 4.46 11.74 -3.70
C GLU A 130 4.97 13.14 -3.28
N GLU A 131 6.09 13.19 -2.56
CA GLU A 131 6.73 14.44 -2.17
C GLU A 131 7.57 15.10 -3.27
N ILE A 132 8.06 14.36 -4.27
CA ILE A 132 8.68 14.93 -5.49
C ILE A 132 7.61 15.45 -6.45
N GLU A 133 6.50 14.74 -6.58
CA GLU A 133 5.49 14.96 -7.61
C GLU A 133 4.56 16.14 -7.33
N ARG A 134 4.64 16.79 -6.17
CA ARG A 134 3.74 17.91 -5.86
C ARG A 134 3.88 19.14 -6.77
N LYS A 135 4.93 19.28 -7.59
CA LYS A 135 5.09 20.51 -8.40
C LYS A 135 5.64 20.47 -9.83
N LYS A 136 6.13 19.39 -10.48
CA LYS A 136 6.75 19.59 -11.83
C LYS A 136 6.96 18.44 -12.84
N LEU A 137 6.47 17.21 -12.65
CA LEU A 137 6.88 16.10 -13.53
C LEU A 137 5.78 15.51 -14.45
N HIS A 138 4.89 16.34 -14.98
CA HIS A 138 4.05 15.95 -16.14
C HIS A 138 4.78 16.11 -17.49
N THR A 139 5.99 16.68 -17.54
CA THR A 139 6.63 17.09 -18.80
C THR A 139 7.91 16.35 -19.19
N ASP A 140 8.63 15.71 -18.25
CA ASP A 140 9.87 14.98 -18.58
C ASP A 140 9.66 13.45 -18.77
N LEU A 141 8.39 13.02 -18.82
CA LEU A 141 7.87 11.64 -18.81
C LEU A 141 8.40 10.67 -19.90
N ILE A 142 9.30 11.08 -20.79
CA ILE A 142 9.59 10.34 -22.04
C ILE A 142 10.99 9.69 -22.06
N LYS A 143 11.87 9.92 -21.06
CA LYS A 143 13.29 9.49 -21.17
C LYS A 143 13.81 8.42 -20.19
N LYS A 144 12.96 7.69 -19.45
CA LYS A 144 13.47 6.72 -18.46
C LYS A 144 12.80 5.33 -18.44
N SER A 145 13.46 4.44 -17.70
CA SER A 145 13.40 2.97 -17.68
C SER A 145 11.98 2.37 -17.49
N PRO A 146 11.71 1.12 -17.91
CA PRO A 146 10.38 0.51 -17.81
C PRO A 146 9.83 0.48 -16.37
N ASN A 147 10.69 0.32 -15.37
CA ASN A 147 10.29 0.29 -13.96
C ASN A 147 9.77 1.64 -13.44
N GLU A 148 10.23 2.76 -14.00
CA GLU A 148 9.78 4.09 -13.58
C GLU A 148 8.42 4.43 -14.18
N LYS A 149 8.19 4.04 -15.44
CA LYS A 149 6.88 4.19 -16.09
C LYS A 149 5.78 3.46 -15.32
N GLU A 150 6.07 2.25 -14.82
CA GLU A 150 5.11 1.51 -14.00
C GLU A 150 4.78 2.23 -12.70
N LYS A 151 5.79 2.78 -12.02
CA LYS A 151 5.61 3.55 -10.77
C LYS A 151 4.79 4.82 -10.97
N ILE A 152 5.02 5.54 -12.07
CA ILE A 152 4.23 6.73 -12.44
C ILE A 152 2.79 6.32 -12.76
N ALA A 153 2.59 5.18 -13.41
CA ALA A 153 1.24 4.67 -13.68
C ALA A 153 0.47 4.40 -12.38
N TYR A 154 1.14 3.85 -11.35
CA TYR A 154 0.55 3.72 -10.02
C TYR A 154 0.30 5.06 -9.33
N SER A 155 1.17 6.06 -9.49
CA SER A 155 0.95 7.39 -8.89
C SER A 155 -0.28 8.09 -9.49
N CYS A 156 -0.51 7.99 -10.80
CA CYS A 156 -1.77 8.43 -11.43
C CYS A 156 -3.01 7.77 -10.80
N ILE A 157 -2.96 6.47 -10.49
CA ILE A 157 -4.07 5.77 -9.81
C ILE A 157 -4.30 6.35 -8.40
N ILE A 158 -3.24 6.66 -7.66
CA ILE A 158 -3.35 7.23 -6.31
C ILE A 158 -3.92 8.65 -6.37
N GLN A 159 -3.41 9.49 -7.29
CA GLN A 159 -3.85 10.88 -7.48
C GLN A 159 -5.35 10.99 -7.82
N ARG A 160 -5.91 9.97 -8.48
CA ARG A 160 -7.36 9.86 -8.70
C ARG A 160 -8.17 10.02 -7.42
N PHE A 161 -7.75 9.39 -6.31
CA PHE A 161 -8.49 9.44 -5.04
C PHE A 161 -8.47 10.83 -4.40
N GLY A 162 -7.49 11.68 -4.75
CA GLY A 162 -7.43 13.07 -4.33
C GLY A 162 -8.30 14.02 -5.17
N SER A 163 -8.79 13.58 -6.33
CA SER A 163 -9.57 14.39 -7.26
C SER A 163 -11.08 14.15 -7.12
N PRO A 164 -11.90 15.13 -6.70
CA PRO A 164 -13.35 14.94 -6.54
C PRO A 164 -14.10 14.91 -7.88
N GLN A 165 -13.53 15.47 -8.94
CA GLN A 165 -14.18 15.58 -10.24
C GLN A 165 -13.91 14.34 -11.12
N ILE A 166 -14.99 13.73 -11.60
CA ILE A 166 -14.93 12.51 -12.43
C ILE A 166 -14.13 12.69 -13.72
N GLN A 167 -14.19 13.88 -14.35
CA GLN A 167 -13.41 14.14 -15.56
C GLN A 167 -11.90 14.03 -15.27
N ASN A 168 -11.44 14.59 -14.16
CA ASN A 168 -10.03 14.50 -13.75
C ASN A 168 -9.67 13.04 -13.38
N GLN A 169 -10.56 12.32 -12.71
CA GLN A 169 -10.35 10.89 -12.43
C GLN A 169 -10.20 10.07 -13.71
N LYS A 170 -11.00 10.35 -14.75
CA LYS A 170 -10.90 9.67 -16.05
C LYS A 170 -9.61 10.02 -16.79
N THR A 171 -9.13 11.26 -16.71
CA THR A 171 -7.86 11.64 -17.35
C THR A 171 -6.69 10.92 -16.68
N GLU A 172 -6.67 10.83 -15.35
CA GLU A 172 -5.61 10.11 -14.63
C GLU A 172 -5.60 8.61 -14.94
N LEU A 173 -6.77 7.95 -14.97
CA LEU A 173 -6.86 6.54 -15.36
C LEU A 173 -6.45 6.31 -16.82
N SER A 174 -6.81 7.22 -17.72
CA SER A 174 -6.38 7.15 -19.13
C SER A 174 -4.87 7.25 -19.26
N ASN A 175 -4.23 8.13 -18.49
CA ASN A 175 -2.77 8.26 -18.44
C ASN A 175 -2.12 6.99 -17.88
N ALA A 176 -2.63 6.47 -16.76
CA ALA A 176 -2.15 5.23 -16.16
C ALA A 176 -2.25 4.04 -17.13
N SER A 177 -3.39 3.86 -17.80
CA SER A 177 -3.61 2.79 -18.79
C SER A 177 -2.60 2.85 -19.94
N LYS A 178 -2.32 4.05 -20.47
CA LYS A 178 -1.30 4.23 -21.53
C LYS A 178 0.09 3.81 -21.04
N LEU A 179 0.49 4.24 -19.84
CA LEU A 179 1.78 3.91 -19.26
C LEU A 179 1.93 2.40 -19.02
N PHE A 180 0.89 1.71 -18.50
CA PHE A 180 0.93 0.26 -18.33
C PHE A 180 1.06 -0.49 -19.66
N LYS A 181 0.38 -0.03 -20.72
CA LYS A 181 0.52 -0.58 -22.08
C LYS A 181 1.93 -0.40 -22.62
N GLU A 182 2.56 0.75 -22.40
CA GLU A 182 3.96 0.99 -22.79
C GLU A 182 4.95 0.07 -22.06
N VAL A 183 4.68 -0.28 -20.80
CA VAL A 183 5.49 -1.22 -20.00
C VAL A 183 5.16 -2.69 -20.32
N LYS A 184 4.19 -2.95 -21.20
CA LYS A 184 3.67 -4.29 -21.54
C LYS A 184 3.03 -5.02 -20.34
N ASN A 185 2.45 -4.26 -19.42
CA ASN A 185 1.64 -4.80 -18.33
C ASN A 185 0.14 -4.75 -18.71
N ASP A 186 -0.23 -5.58 -19.69
CA ASP A 186 -1.58 -5.59 -20.28
C ASP A 186 -2.68 -5.93 -19.27
N PHE A 187 -2.34 -6.76 -18.27
CA PHE A 187 -3.27 -7.15 -17.22
C PHE A 187 -3.73 -5.94 -16.39
N ILE A 188 -2.78 -5.14 -15.90
CA ILE A 188 -3.12 -3.95 -15.10
C ILE A 188 -3.75 -2.88 -15.98
N ALA A 189 -3.29 -2.71 -17.22
CA ALA A 189 -3.92 -1.80 -18.16
C ALA A 189 -5.41 -2.14 -18.37
N HIS A 190 -5.75 -3.42 -18.51
CA HIS A 190 -7.14 -3.88 -18.61
C HIS A 190 -7.95 -3.57 -17.35
N LEU A 191 -7.39 -3.79 -16.16
CA LEU A 191 -8.06 -3.46 -14.89
C LEU A 191 -8.34 -1.96 -14.76
N VAL A 192 -7.41 -1.10 -15.17
CA VAL A 192 -7.59 0.36 -15.20
C VAL A 192 -8.68 0.75 -16.21
N ASP A 193 -8.71 0.10 -17.38
CA ASP A 193 -9.74 0.32 -18.40
C ASP A 193 -11.14 -0.15 -17.92
N ASP A 194 -11.24 -1.25 -17.18
CA ASP A 194 -12.48 -1.72 -16.52
C ASP A 194 -12.97 -0.70 -15.48
N GLU A 195 -12.06 -0.21 -14.64
CA GLU A 195 -12.39 0.76 -13.60
C GLU A 195 -12.86 2.09 -14.20
N GLN A 196 -12.22 2.57 -15.28
CA GLN A 196 -12.65 3.77 -15.99
C GLN A 196 -14.06 3.60 -16.59
N ARG A 197 -14.37 2.40 -17.11
CA ARG A 197 -15.73 2.06 -17.59
C ARG A 197 -16.73 2.06 -16.43
N LEU A 198 -16.38 1.50 -15.28
CA LEU A 198 -17.27 1.42 -14.11
C LEU A 198 -17.65 2.80 -13.60
N ILE A 199 -16.68 3.71 -13.40
CA ILE A 199 -16.96 5.09 -12.94
C ILE A 199 -17.85 5.83 -13.94
N THR A 200 -17.62 5.62 -15.23
CA THR A 200 -18.44 6.23 -16.28
C THR A 200 -19.89 5.77 -16.17
N ARG A 201 -20.12 4.46 -16.00
CA ARG A 201 -21.46 3.92 -15.80
C ARG A 201 -22.10 4.36 -14.48
N GLN A 202 -21.34 4.42 -13.39
CA GLN A 202 -21.84 4.95 -12.12
C GLN A 202 -22.31 6.40 -12.27
N ASP A 203 -21.56 7.27 -12.94
CA ASP A 203 -21.97 8.66 -13.19
C ASP A 203 -23.22 8.78 -14.07
N GLU A 204 -23.34 7.95 -15.11
CA GLU A 204 -24.55 7.90 -15.95
C GLU A 204 -25.77 7.39 -15.17
N LEU A 205 -25.59 6.36 -14.33
CA LEU A 205 -26.66 5.79 -13.53
C LEU A 205 -27.14 6.73 -12.44
N GLU A 206 -26.24 7.46 -11.77
CA GLU A 206 -26.64 8.48 -10.79
C GLU A 206 -27.45 9.62 -11.41
N LYS A 207 -27.16 9.98 -12.66
CA LYS A 207 -27.94 11.00 -13.40
C LYS A 207 -29.33 10.48 -13.78
N LYS A 208 -29.47 9.19 -14.08
CA LYS A 208 -30.74 8.55 -14.45
C LYS A 208 -31.61 8.19 -13.24
N ILE A 209 -30.98 7.76 -12.15
CA ILE A 209 -31.62 7.22 -10.96
C ILE A 209 -31.42 8.22 -9.82
N LEU A 210 -32.48 9.01 -9.54
CA LEU A 210 -32.53 9.94 -8.42
C LEU A 210 -32.21 9.22 -7.10
N ASN A 211 -31.40 9.86 -6.24
CA ASN A 211 -30.99 9.37 -4.92
C ASN A 211 -30.18 8.06 -4.92
N SER A 212 -29.50 7.72 -6.02
CA SER A 212 -28.53 6.63 -6.01
C SER A 212 -27.13 7.16 -5.72
N LEU A 213 -26.46 6.60 -4.71
CA LEU A 213 -25.05 6.87 -4.37
C LEU A 213 -24.23 5.68 -4.85
N LEU A 214 -23.80 5.73 -6.11
CA LEU A 214 -23.12 4.62 -6.80
C LEU A 214 -21.63 4.87 -7.02
N LYS A 215 -21.21 6.14 -7.06
CA LYS A 215 -19.81 6.52 -7.32
C LYS A 215 -18.87 5.98 -6.25
N GLY A 216 -17.78 5.38 -6.70
CA GLY A 216 -16.71 4.86 -5.83
C GLY A 216 -17.03 3.49 -5.21
N LEU A 217 -18.21 2.92 -5.46
CA LEU A 217 -18.50 1.55 -5.09
C LEU A 217 -17.76 0.56 -6.00
N SER A 218 -17.42 -0.61 -5.46
CA SER A 218 -16.99 -1.74 -6.30
C SER A 218 -18.12 -2.21 -7.20
N LEU A 219 -17.81 -2.86 -8.33
CA LEU A 219 -18.81 -3.45 -9.22
C LEU A 219 -19.84 -4.30 -8.47
N CYS A 220 -19.40 -5.11 -7.50
CA CYS A 220 -20.29 -5.95 -6.69
C CYS A 220 -21.26 -5.10 -5.86
N ALA A 221 -20.75 -4.07 -5.19
CA ALA A 221 -21.57 -3.17 -4.38
C ALA A 221 -22.50 -2.30 -5.25
N THR A 222 -22.06 -1.88 -6.44
CA THR A 222 -22.91 -1.18 -7.41
C THR A 222 -24.06 -2.08 -7.87
N ILE A 223 -23.78 -3.34 -8.24
CA ILE A 223 -24.84 -4.29 -8.62
C ILE A 223 -25.79 -4.55 -7.46
N GLU A 224 -25.28 -4.69 -6.23
CA GLU A 224 -26.11 -4.88 -5.04
C GLU A 224 -27.09 -3.71 -4.83
N GLN A 225 -26.59 -2.47 -4.92
CA GLN A 225 -27.40 -1.25 -4.82
C GLN A 225 -28.40 -1.13 -5.98
N LEU A 226 -27.98 -1.46 -7.20
CA LEU A 226 -28.89 -1.47 -8.35
C LEU A 226 -29.98 -2.53 -8.21
N MET A 227 -29.68 -3.73 -7.71
CA MET A 227 -30.71 -4.73 -7.42
C MET A 227 -31.71 -4.25 -6.36
N MET A 228 -31.34 -3.29 -5.50
CA MET A 228 -32.26 -2.67 -4.56
C MET A 228 -33.31 -1.80 -5.27
N ASN A 229 -32.91 -1.01 -6.26
CA ASN A 229 -33.73 0.07 -6.81
C ASN A 229 -34.16 -0.13 -8.28
N ASN A 230 -33.35 -0.85 -9.07
CA ASN A 230 -33.53 -1.09 -10.50
C ASN A 230 -32.82 -2.37 -10.98
N GLU A 231 -33.54 -3.49 -10.98
CA GLU A 231 -32.99 -4.81 -11.35
C GLU A 231 -32.56 -4.91 -12.82
N ARG A 232 -33.15 -4.12 -13.72
CA ARG A 232 -32.80 -4.14 -15.16
C ARG A 232 -31.39 -3.63 -15.39
N GLU A 233 -31.03 -2.52 -14.74
CA GLU A 233 -29.68 -1.94 -14.82
C GLU A 233 -28.64 -2.86 -14.15
N ALA A 234 -29.02 -3.58 -13.08
CA ALA A 234 -28.15 -4.57 -12.45
C ALA A 234 -27.79 -5.74 -13.40
N GLU A 235 -28.77 -6.27 -14.13
CA GLU A 235 -28.54 -7.34 -15.11
C GLU A 235 -27.75 -6.85 -16.32
N GLN A 236 -27.98 -5.60 -16.74
CA GLN A 236 -27.18 -4.97 -17.80
C GLN A 236 -25.72 -4.82 -17.37
N LEU A 237 -25.45 -4.31 -16.17
CA LEU A 237 -24.10 -4.13 -15.65
C LEU A 237 -23.38 -5.47 -15.46
N LYS A 238 -24.10 -6.52 -15.03
CA LYS A 238 -23.58 -7.89 -14.96
C LYS A 238 -23.05 -8.36 -16.34
N LYS A 239 -23.81 -8.14 -17.41
CA LYS A 239 -23.42 -8.54 -18.78
C LYS A 239 -22.22 -7.74 -19.27
N GLU A 240 -22.22 -6.42 -19.06
CA GLU A 240 -21.15 -5.54 -19.54
C GLU A 240 -19.78 -5.84 -18.92
N PHE A 241 -19.77 -6.24 -17.65
CA PHE A 241 -18.54 -6.59 -16.92
C PHE A 241 -18.26 -8.10 -16.87
N ASN A 242 -19.01 -8.91 -17.63
CA ASN A 242 -18.89 -10.37 -17.65
C ASN A 242 -18.84 -10.98 -16.24
N MET A 243 -19.68 -10.49 -15.33
CA MET A 243 -19.67 -10.97 -13.95
C MET A 243 -20.05 -12.46 -13.91
N PRO A 244 -19.25 -13.31 -13.24
CA PRO A 244 -19.56 -14.74 -13.12
C PRO A 244 -20.92 -14.97 -12.49
N ASP A 245 -21.71 -15.88 -13.06
CA ASP A 245 -23.05 -16.22 -12.55
C ASP A 245 -23.01 -16.62 -11.07
N LYS A 246 -21.99 -17.38 -10.66
CA LYS A 246 -21.79 -17.75 -9.26
C LYS A 246 -21.77 -16.52 -8.33
N ARG A 247 -21.02 -15.48 -8.69
CA ARG A 247 -20.93 -14.22 -7.91
C ARG A 247 -22.25 -13.47 -7.91
N TYR A 248 -22.88 -13.36 -9.09
CA TYR A 248 -24.16 -12.66 -9.23
C TYR A 248 -25.27 -13.31 -8.39
N TRP A 249 -25.35 -14.65 -8.38
CA TRP A 249 -26.32 -15.38 -7.58
C TRP A 249 -26.13 -15.15 -6.07
N TRP A 250 -24.88 -15.15 -5.58
CA TRP A 250 -24.57 -14.82 -4.19
C TRP A 250 -25.05 -13.42 -3.78
N ILE A 251 -24.81 -12.42 -4.63
CA ILE A 251 -25.29 -11.06 -4.38
C ILE A 251 -26.83 -11.03 -4.39
N LYS A 252 -27.45 -11.69 -5.37
CA LYS A 252 -28.90 -11.69 -5.55
C LYS A 252 -29.66 -12.31 -4.37
N ILE A 253 -29.20 -13.45 -3.84
CA ILE A 253 -29.85 -14.06 -2.67
C ILE A 253 -29.75 -13.17 -1.43
N GLN A 254 -28.61 -12.48 -1.24
CA GLN A 254 -28.41 -11.56 -0.12
C GLN A 254 -29.33 -10.35 -0.26
N VAL A 255 -29.45 -9.78 -1.46
CA VAL A 255 -30.35 -8.64 -1.72
C VAL A 255 -31.81 -9.02 -1.50
N LEU A 256 -32.27 -10.16 -2.03
CA LEU A 256 -33.64 -10.62 -1.86
C LEU A 256 -33.99 -10.87 -0.39
N ALA A 257 -33.07 -11.46 0.38
CA ALA A 257 -33.23 -11.64 1.82
C ALA A 257 -33.28 -10.30 2.58
N LYS A 258 -32.37 -9.35 2.27
CA LYS A 258 -32.37 -7.99 2.84
C LYS A 258 -33.68 -7.24 2.58
N LYS A 259 -34.29 -7.44 1.41
CA LYS A 259 -35.61 -6.88 1.05
C LYS A 259 -36.80 -7.59 1.70
N SER A 260 -36.58 -8.71 2.39
CA SER A 260 -37.65 -9.64 2.79
C SER A 260 -38.53 -10.11 1.61
N ALA A 261 -37.96 -10.17 0.40
CA ALA A 261 -38.65 -10.56 -0.82
C ALA A 261 -38.63 -12.09 -0.99
N TRP A 262 -39.19 -12.81 -0.02
CA TRP A 262 -39.13 -14.27 0.08
C TRP A 262 -39.83 -14.99 -1.08
N SER A 263 -40.92 -14.42 -1.61
CA SER A 263 -41.60 -14.93 -2.81
C SER A 263 -40.69 -14.90 -4.03
N SER A 264 -40.01 -13.78 -4.26
CA SER A 264 -39.03 -13.63 -5.35
C SER A 264 -37.81 -14.54 -5.15
N LEU A 265 -37.39 -14.79 -3.90
CA LEU A 265 -36.34 -15.76 -3.58
C LEU A 265 -36.80 -17.19 -3.91
N ALA A 266 -38.03 -17.56 -3.55
CA ALA A 266 -38.62 -18.85 -3.88
C ALA A 266 -38.65 -19.08 -5.40
N ASP A 267 -39.10 -18.07 -6.16
CA ASP A 267 -39.11 -18.11 -7.62
C ASP A 267 -37.71 -18.20 -8.22
N PHE A 268 -36.76 -17.45 -7.66
CA PHE A 268 -35.36 -17.51 -8.09
C PHE A 268 -34.76 -18.90 -7.87
N GLY A 269 -35.06 -19.54 -6.74
CA GLY A 269 -34.65 -20.90 -6.41
C GLY A 269 -35.43 -22.01 -7.12
N LYS A 270 -36.39 -21.71 -8.02
CA LYS A 270 -37.01 -22.73 -8.89
C LYS A 270 -36.11 -23.10 -10.08
N LYS A 271 -35.09 -22.29 -10.39
CA LYS A 271 -34.21 -22.52 -11.54
C LYS A 271 -33.40 -23.80 -11.35
N PRO A 272 -33.49 -24.80 -12.26
CA PRO A 272 -33.03 -26.17 -12.02
C PRO A 272 -31.49 -26.37 -12.02
N SER A 273 -30.71 -25.30 -12.08
CA SER A 273 -29.24 -25.37 -12.03
C SER A 273 -28.70 -24.11 -11.35
N SER A 274 -28.69 -24.11 -10.02
CA SER A 274 -28.04 -23.04 -9.28
C SER A 274 -26.52 -23.24 -9.32
N PRO A 275 -25.73 -22.28 -9.84
CA PRO A 275 -24.27 -22.37 -9.88
C PRO A 275 -23.62 -22.32 -8.50
N ILE A 276 -24.39 -21.98 -7.45
CA ILE A 276 -23.95 -21.93 -6.06
C ILE A 276 -24.51 -23.08 -5.22
N GLY A 277 -25.33 -23.96 -5.81
CA GLY A 277 -26.13 -24.95 -5.06
C GLY A 277 -27.24 -24.29 -4.22
N TYR A 278 -27.85 -25.07 -3.34
CA TYR A 278 -28.97 -24.61 -2.50
C TYR A 278 -28.59 -24.35 -1.04
N GLU A 279 -27.42 -24.81 -0.57
CA GLU A 279 -26.92 -24.51 0.78
C GLU A 279 -26.86 -23.00 1.10
N PRO A 280 -26.38 -22.12 0.19
CA PRO A 280 -26.42 -20.67 0.41
C PRO A 280 -27.83 -20.11 0.64
N PHE A 281 -28.85 -20.71 0.01
CA PHE A 281 -30.24 -20.30 0.20
C PHE A 281 -30.75 -20.71 1.59
N ILE A 282 -30.32 -21.86 2.10
CA ILE A 282 -30.66 -22.30 3.46
C ILE A 282 -30.03 -21.35 4.47
N ASP A 283 -28.73 -21.08 4.35
CA ASP A 283 -28.00 -20.20 5.26
C ASP A 283 -28.59 -18.79 5.31
N ILE A 284 -28.98 -18.22 4.16
CA ILE A 284 -29.61 -16.90 4.13
C ILE A 284 -31.00 -16.93 4.78
N CYS A 285 -31.79 -17.99 4.59
CA CYS A 285 -33.10 -18.10 5.21
C CYS A 285 -33.00 -18.26 6.73
N LEU A 286 -32.07 -19.09 7.21
CA LEU A 286 -31.79 -19.26 8.64
C LEU A 286 -31.35 -17.96 9.30
N LYS A 287 -30.45 -17.22 8.65
CA LYS A 287 -29.96 -15.92 9.13
C LYS A 287 -31.09 -14.90 9.39
N TYR A 288 -32.19 -14.98 8.63
CA TYR A 288 -33.34 -14.10 8.76
C TYR A 288 -34.55 -14.78 9.46
N GLY A 289 -34.34 -15.94 10.08
CA GLY A 289 -35.39 -16.65 10.83
C GLY A 289 -36.52 -17.23 9.96
N LYS A 290 -36.27 -17.48 8.68
CA LYS A 290 -37.25 -18.04 7.73
C LYS A 290 -37.10 -19.55 7.59
N LEU A 291 -37.43 -20.27 8.67
CA LEU A 291 -37.31 -21.74 8.75
C LEU A 291 -38.13 -22.45 7.66
N GLU A 292 -39.37 -22.02 7.42
CA GLU A 292 -40.25 -22.65 6.41
C GLU A 292 -39.71 -22.52 4.98
N GLU A 293 -39.05 -21.39 4.67
CA GLU A 293 -38.42 -21.21 3.36
C GLU A 293 -37.10 -22.00 3.28
N ALA A 294 -36.34 -22.07 4.38
CA ALA A 294 -35.13 -22.89 4.46
C ALA A 294 -35.40 -24.37 4.17
N LYS A 295 -36.46 -24.95 4.75
CA LYS A 295 -36.88 -26.35 4.53
C LYS A 295 -37.06 -26.68 3.04
N ARG A 296 -37.67 -25.77 2.27
CA ARG A 296 -37.89 -25.95 0.81
C ARG A 296 -36.60 -26.11 0.02
N TYR A 297 -35.51 -25.49 0.50
CA TYR A 297 -34.21 -25.57 -0.15
C TYR A 297 -33.39 -26.77 0.33
N VAL A 298 -33.64 -27.30 1.53
CA VAL A 298 -33.06 -28.57 1.99
C VAL A 298 -33.44 -29.68 1.02
N ASP A 299 -34.73 -29.84 0.73
CA ASP A 299 -35.22 -30.88 -0.20
C ASP A 299 -34.55 -30.75 -1.58
N LYS A 300 -34.47 -29.53 -2.12
CA LYS A 300 -33.81 -29.27 -3.41
C LYS A 300 -32.31 -29.51 -3.41
N SER A 301 -31.64 -29.17 -2.30
CA SER A 301 -30.22 -29.44 -2.15
C SER A 301 -29.97 -30.94 -2.35
N LEU A 302 -30.76 -31.76 -1.67
CA LEU A 302 -30.68 -33.23 -1.69
C LEU A 302 -30.92 -33.81 -3.09
N TYR A 303 -31.89 -33.28 -3.86
CA TYR A 303 -32.14 -33.72 -5.23
C TYR A 303 -31.05 -33.31 -6.22
N SER A 304 -30.42 -32.14 -6.03
CA SER A 304 -29.39 -31.63 -6.96
C SER A 304 -28.01 -32.24 -6.71
N SER A 305 -27.80 -32.76 -5.51
CA SER A 305 -26.51 -33.26 -5.08
C SER A 305 -26.43 -34.78 -5.13
N LYS A 306 -25.50 -35.31 -5.93
CA LYS A 306 -24.85 -36.59 -5.61
C LYS A 306 -23.91 -36.41 -4.40
N LEU A 307 -24.37 -35.79 -3.31
CA LEU A 307 -23.54 -35.53 -2.12
C LEU A 307 -23.65 -36.72 -1.15
N ASP A 308 -22.51 -37.04 -0.54
CA ASP A 308 -22.31 -38.06 0.48
C ASP A 308 -23.47 -38.12 1.49
N GLU A 309 -23.94 -39.34 1.78
CA GLU A 309 -25.07 -39.63 2.69
C GLU A 309 -24.92 -38.95 4.07
N ASP A 310 -23.70 -38.64 4.49
CA ASP A 310 -23.36 -38.00 5.77
C ASP A 310 -23.69 -36.50 5.87
N ARG A 311 -23.91 -35.79 4.75
CA ARG A 311 -24.25 -34.34 4.78
C ARG A 311 -25.73 -34.06 4.94
N VAL A 312 -26.58 -35.05 4.70
CA VAL A 312 -28.05 -34.93 4.80
C VAL A 312 -28.52 -34.68 6.24
N PRO A 313 -28.03 -35.41 7.28
CA PRO A 313 -28.43 -35.17 8.65
C PRO A 313 -27.99 -33.79 9.17
N TYR A 314 -26.81 -33.31 8.75
CA TYR A 314 -26.28 -32.00 9.16
C TYR A 314 -27.16 -30.83 8.67
N MET A 315 -27.64 -30.91 7.42
CA MET A 315 -28.49 -29.87 6.84
C MET A 315 -29.86 -29.81 7.52
N TYR A 316 -30.45 -30.95 7.86
CA TYR A 316 -31.68 -31.02 8.64
C TYR A 316 -31.50 -30.52 10.07
N ALA A 317 -30.40 -30.90 10.74
CA ALA A 317 -30.07 -30.40 12.08
C ALA A 317 -29.88 -28.88 12.13
N LYS A 318 -29.46 -28.25 11.02
CA LYS A 318 -29.30 -26.79 10.91
C LYS A 318 -30.64 -26.03 10.87
N VAL A 319 -31.74 -26.70 10.52
CA VAL A 319 -33.07 -26.10 10.28
C VAL A 319 -34.09 -26.51 11.36
N GLN A 320 -33.73 -27.42 12.27
CA GLN A 320 -34.50 -27.80 13.48
C GLN A 320 -34.25 -26.80 14.61
#